data_AF-A0A7R9EAM1-F1
#
_entry.id   AF-A0A7R9EAM1-F1
#
_cell.length_a   1.000
_cell.length_b   1.000
_cell.length_c   1.000
_cell.angle_alpha   90.00
_cell.angle_beta   90.00
_cell.angle_gamma   90.00
#
_symmetry.space_group_name_H-M   'P 1'
#
loop_
_entity.id
_entity.type
_entity.pdbx_description
1 polymer ?
#
loop_
_entity_poly.entity_id
_entity_poly.type
_entity_poly.pdbx_seq_one_letter_code
_entity_poly.pdbx_strand_id
1 'polypeptide(L)'
;MVKGEGRSTSAARPLISVYSDKNEASGSTVSLPAVFKAPIRPDVVNFVHDQMAKNHRQPYSVNKDAGHQTSAESWGTGRAVARIPRVRGGGTHRSGQGAFGNMCRGGRMFAPTKPWRRWHRKINVNQKRYAMVSAIAATGVPALVMSKGHMVQEIPELPLVVDDKVQEYSKTKQAVIFLRRIKAWADIQKGLTKAFRNIPGVDLINVQKLNLLKLAPGGHVGRFVIWTQSAFSQLDQLYGSWRKTATLKKGYNLPQPKMANTDLARLLKAEEIQKVLRKPKKVVYRRVKKLNPLSNTRAMLKLNPYVAVLKRKAILTSIKSKISRDELLAKKRGIAPPSDKTAVKEKKLAARRSAALKKVKEAKPKVAKPPKPAVAKKEGEHKKFNRRRKTPAAKKAAGLKAVASLKKPVPTETTPKK
;
A
#
# COMPACT_ATOMS: atom_id res chain seq x y z
N MET A 1 30.88 7.07 -25.23
CA MET A 1 29.80 6.47 -24.42
C MET A 1 30.41 5.45 -23.46
N VAL A 2 30.74 5.86 -22.24
CA VAL A 2 31.23 4.94 -21.19
C VAL A 2 30.07 4.01 -20.84
N LYS A 3 30.24 2.70 -21.04
CA LYS A 3 29.29 1.66 -20.59
C LYS A 3 29.14 1.82 -19.08
N GLY A 4 28.08 2.53 -18.67
CA GLY A 4 27.81 2.90 -17.29
C GLY A 4 27.80 1.67 -16.40
N GLU A 5 28.62 1.71 -15.37
CA GLU A 5 28.75 0.64 -14.40
C GLU A 5 27.41 0.44 -13.70
N GLY A 6 26.68 -0.63 -14.04
CA GLY A 6 25.51 -1.11 -13.30
C GLY A 6 25.91 -1.70 -11.94
N ARG A 7 26.75 -1.00 -11.17
CA ARG A 7 27.13 -1.34 -9.81
C ARG A 7 26.00 -0.86 -8.91
N SER A 8 25.32 -1.77 -8.23
CA SER A 8 24.64 -1.39 -6.99
C SER A 8 25.72 -0.82 -6.06
N THR A 9 25.65 0.46 -5.73
CA THR A 9 26.50 1.07 -4.70
C THR A 9 25.93 0.73 -3.33
N SER A 10 25.62 -0.55 -3.10
CA SER A 10 25.24 -1.02 -1.77
C SER A 10 26.47 -0.87 -0.88
N ALA A 11 26.34 -0.11 0.21
CA ALA A 11 27.40 0.12 1.18
C ALA A 11 27.86 -1.22 1.75
N ALA A 12 28.94 -1.75 1.22
CA ALA A 12 29.49 -3.02 1.63
C ALA A 12 30.99 -2.82 1.84
N ARG A 13 31.48 -3.25 3.01
CA ARG A 13 32.90 -3.25 3.31
C ARG A 13 33.62 -4.09 2.24
N PRO A 14 34.60 -3.54 1.52
CA PRO A 14 35.25 -4.26 0.42
C PRO A 14 36.14 -5.40 0.92
N LEU A 15 36.70 -5.25 2.12
CA LEU A 15 37.53 -6.23 2.82
C LEU A 15 36.84 -6.63 4.12
N ILE A 16 36.90 -7.92 4.42
CA ILE A 16 36.35 -8.54 5.63
C ILE A 16 37.50 -9.19 6.38
N SER A 17 37.50 -9.07 7.71
CA SER A 17 38.54 -9.67 8.55
C SER A 17 38.20 -11.14 8.79
N VAL A 18 39.21 -12.00 8.79
CA VAL A 18 39.03 -13.39 9.20
C VAL A 18 39.27 -13.47 10.70
N TYR A 19 38.37 -14.15 11.41
CA TYR A 19 38.49 -14.36 12.86
C TYR A 19 39.06 -15.74 13.15
N SER A 20 39.92 -15.81 14.17
CA SER A 20 40.36 -17.06 14.76
C SER A 20 39.26 -17.71 15.60
N ASP A 21 39.49 -18.94 16.05
CA ASP A 21 38.60 -19.65 16.97
C ASP A 21 38.50 -19.00 18.37
N LYS A 22 39.36 -18.03 18.65
CA LYS A 22 39.37 -17.23 19.88
C LYS A 22 38.60 -15.92 19.76
N ASN A 23 37.98 -15.65 18.60
CA ASN A 23 37.31 -14.37 18.31
C ASN A 23 38.28 -13.17 18.26
N GLU A 24 39.51 -13.43 17.80
CA GLU A 24 40.52 -12.41 17.51
C GLU A 24 40.69 -12.31 16.00
N ALA A 25 40.96 -11.12 15.47
CA ALA A 25 41.26 -10.98 14.04
C ALA A 25 42.59 -11.68 13.73
N SER A 26 42.60 -12.63 12.78
CA SER A 26 43.79 -13.41 12.42
C SER A 26 44.84 -12.61 11.62
N GLY A 27 44.58 -11.32 11.37
CA GLY A 27 45.40 -10.45 10.51
C GLY A 27 45.18 -10.67 9.01
N SER A 28 44.55 -11.79 8.63
CA SER A 28 44.17 -12.06 7.24
C SER A 28 42.84 -11.40 6.87
N THR A 29 42.75 -10.91 5.63
CA THR A 29 41.53 -10.29 5.10
C THR A 29 41.12 -10.95 3.79
N VAL A 30 39.80 -10.99 3.54
CA VAL A 30 39.24 -11.54 2.31
C VAL A 30 38.35 -10.49 1.65
N SER A 31 38.44 -10.38 0.32
CA SER A 31 37.56 -9.48 -0.45
C SER A 31 36.12 -9.97 -0.40
N LEU A 32 35.17 -9.05 -0.20
CA LEU A 32 33.74 -9.36 -0.22
C LEU A 32 33.30 -9.88 -1.62
N PRO A 33 32.79 -11.12 -1.72
CA PRO A 33 32.30 -11.67 -2.98
C PRO A 33 31.15 -10.84 -3.56
N ALA A 34 31.10 -10.71 -4.89
CA ALA A 34 30.11 -9.87 -5.57
C ALA A 34 28.65 -10.30 -5.30
N VAL A 35 28.42 -11.56 -4.93
CA VAL A 35 27.10 -12.10 -4.56
C VAL A 35 26.45 -11.34 -3.39
N PHE A 36 27.23 -10.78 -2.47
CA PHE A 36 26.69 -10.01 -1.34
C PHE A 36 26.15 -8.62 -1.74
N LYS A 37 26.55 -8.12 -2.91
CA LYS A 37 26.05 -6.84 -3.46
C LYS A 37 24.82 -7.03 -4.35
N ALA A 38 24.39 -8.27 -4.56
CA ALA A 38 23.27 -8.59 -5.44
C ALA A 38 21.94 -8.05 -4.90
N PRO A 39 20.97 -7.77 -5.78
CA PRO A 39 19.66 -7.25 -5.38
C PRO A 39 18.90 -8.25 -4.48
N ILE A 40 18.51 -7.79 -3.29
CA ILE A 40 17.70 -8.56 -2.35
C ILE A 40 16.23 -8.47 -2.79
N ARG A 41 15.65 -9.59 -3.23
CA ARG A 41 14.25 -9.71 -3.64
C ARG A 41 13.46 -10.66 -2.73
N PRO A 42 12.86 -10.16 -1.64
CA PRO A 42 12.11 -11.01 -0.70
C PRO A 42 10.88 -11.67 -1.35
N ASP A 43 10.27 -11.02 -2.35
CA ASP A 43 9.16 -11.55 -3.13
C ASP A 43 9.55 -12.82 -3.92
N VAL A 44 10.69 -12.79 -4.61
CA VAL A 44 11.22 -13.95 -5.35
C VAL A 44 11.65 -15.04 -4.39
N VAL A 45 12.28 -14.70 -3.26
CA VAL A 45 12.68 -15.66 -2.24
C VAL A 45 11.46 -16.39 -1.69
N ASN A 46 10.42 -15.66 -1.27
CA ASN A 46 9.21 -16.25 -0.72
C ASN A 46 8.50 -17.15 -1.75
N PHE A 47 8.34 -16.69 -3.00
CA PHE A 47 7.76 -17.48 -4.07
C PHE A 47 8.53 -18.79 -4.30
N VAL A 48 9.85 -18.72 -4.46
CA VAL A 48 10.67 -19.92 -4.69
C VAL A 48 10.65 -20.84 -3.47
N HIS A 49 10.70 -20.30 -2.25
CA HIS A 49 10.63 -21.06 -1.00
C HIS A 49 9.34 -21.87 -0.91
N ASP A 50 8.17 -21.24 -1.13
CA ASP A 50 6.87 -21.93 -1.13
C ASP A 50 6.81 -23.07 -2.15
N GLN A 51 7.30 -22.85 -3.36
CA GLN A 51 7.34 -23.90 -4.38
C GLN A 51 8.34 -25.02 -4.04
N MET A 52 9.48 -24.69 -3.43
CA MET A 52 10.48 -25.69 -3.00
C MET A 52 9.96 -26.52 -1.83
N ALA A 53 9.30 -25.90 -0.85
CA ALA A 53 8.73 -26.58 0.31
C ALA A 53 7.66 -27.61 -0.10
N LYS A 54 6.86 -27.31 -1.12
CA LYS A 54 5.88 -28.25 -1.70
C LYS A 54 6.51 -29.53 -2.22
N ASN A 55 7.76 -29.50 -2.68
CA ASN A 55 8.45 -30.66 -3.24
C ASN A 55 8.95 -31.66 -2.19
N HIS A 56 8.98 -31.31 -0.90
CA HIS A 56 9.36 -32.24 0.16
C HIS A 56 8.15 -33.03 0.71
N ARG A 57 6.94 -32.71 0.26
CA ARG A 57 5.71 -33.32 0.79
C ARG A 57 5.52 -34.72 0.25
N GLN A 58 5.19 -35.64 1.15
CA GLN A 58 4.73 -36.98 0.77
C GLN A 58 3.24 -36.92 0.37
N PRO A 59 2.85 -37.56 -0.75
CA PRO A 59 1.45 -37.72 -1.10
C PRO A 59 0.67 -38.43 -0.01
N TYR A 60 -0.53 -37.97 0.27
CA TYR A 60 -1.48 -38.64 1.15
C TYR A 60 -2.86 -38.66 0.53
N SER A 61 -3.60 -39.74 0.76
CA SER A 61 -4.97 -39.92 0.28
C SER A 61 -5.77 -40.77 1.26
N VAL A 62 -7.08 -40.57 1.29
CA VAL A 62 -8.00 -41.51 1.95
C VAL A 62 -8.05 -42.82 1.17
N ASN A 63 -8.38 -43.93 1.84
CA ASN A 63 -8.61 -45.21 1.17
C ASN A 63 -9.71 -45.05 0.11
N LYS A 64 -9.49 -45.61 -1.09
CA LYS A 64 -10.41 -45.53 -2.24
C LYS A 64 -11.79 -46.10 -1.89
N ASP A 65 -11.81 -47.16 -1.09
CA ASP A 65 -13.03 -47.90 -0.74
C ASP A 65 -13.62 -47.46 0.60
N ALA A 66 -13.09 -46.40 1.21
CA ALA A 66 -13.63 -45.85 2.45
C ALA A 66 -15.07 -45.37 2.28
N GLY A 67 -15.96 -45.88 3.13
CA GLY A 67 -17.39 -45.58 3.06
C GLY A 67 -18.11 -46.27 1.89
N HIS A 68 -17.42 -47.15 1.14
CA HIS A 68 -17.95 -47.92 0.01
C HIS A 68 -18.08 -49.43 0.25
N GLN A 69 -17.54 -49.92 1.37
CA GLN A 69 -17.56 -51.34 1.73
C GLN A 69 -18.96 -51.87 2.08
N THR A 70 -19.90 -50.98 2.45
CA THR A 70 -21.24 -51.38 2.88
C THR A 70 -22.18 -51.50 1.68
N SER A 71 -22.87 -52.64 1.54
CA SER A 71 -23.98 -52.79 0.59
C SER A 71 -25.23 -52.05 1.09
N ALA A 72 -25.68 -51.06 0.32
CA ALA A 72 -26.80 -50.20 0.69
C ALA A 72 -27.52 -49.66 -0.55
N GLU A 73 -28.84 -49.59 -0.47
CA GLU A 73 -29.70 -49.06 -1.55
C GLU A 73 -30.72 -48.09 -0.96
N SER A 74 -31.18 -47.13 -1.77
CA SER A 74 -32.24 -46.22 -1.32
C SER A 74 -33.57 -46.93 -1.33
N TRP A 75 -34.37 -46.75 -0.28
CA TRP A 75 -35.70 -47.34 -0.19
C TRP A 75 -36.77 -46.61 -1.02
N GLY A 76 -36.39 -45.55 -1.72
CA GLY A 76 -37.32 -44.73 -2.50
C GLY A 76 -38.22 -43.84 -1.63
N THR A 77 -39.35 -43.43 -2.20
CA THR A 77 -40.38 -42.62 -1.52
C THR A 77 -41.40 -43.48 -0.78
N GLY A 78 -42.27 -42.87 0.03
CA GLY A 78 -43.41 -43.56 0.65
C GLY A 78 -43.12 -44.27 1.98
N ARG A 79 -41.93 -44.07 2.56
CA ARG A 79 -41.53 -44.71 3.84
C ARG A 79 -41.30 -43.73 5.00
N ALA A 80 -41.77 -42.48 4.88
CA ALA A 80 -41.58 -41.39 5.87
C ALA A 80 -40.11 -41.16 6.30
N VAL A 81 -39.15 -41.49 5.42
CA VAL A 81 -37.71 -41.45 5.70
C VAL A 81 -36.98 -40.86 4.48
N ALA A 82 -35.87 -40.15 4.72
CA ALA A 82 -35.06 -39.54 3.66
C ALA A 82 -34.52 -40.57 2.64
N ARG A 83 -34.43 -40.17 1.35
CA ARG A 83 -34.05 -41.00 0.19
C ARG A 83 -32.56 -41.39 0.12
N ILE A 84 -31.84 -41.32 1.23
CA ILE A 84 -30.41 -41.70 1.31
C ILE A 84 -30.30 -43.23 1.26
N PRO A 85 -29.27 -43.81 0.60
CA PRO A 85 -29.02 -45.25 0.65
C PRO A 85 -28.88 -45.79 2.08
N ARG A 86 -29.53 -46.92 2.37
CA ARG A 86 -29.54 -47.54 3.70
C ARG A 86 -29.03 -48.98 3.66
N VAL A 87 -28.31 -49.37 4.71
CA VAL A 87 -27.72 -50.70 4.83
C VAL A 87 -28.82 -51.76 4.86
N ARG A 88 -28.68 -52.79 4.01
CA ARG A 88 -29.62 -53.92 3.91
C ARG A 88 -29.43 -54.88 5.10
N GLY A 89 -30.45 -55.69 5.39
CA GLY A 89 -30.44 -56.68 6.48
C GLY A 89 -31.25 -56.26 7.72
N GLY A 90 -31.16 -57.05 8.79
CA GLY A 90 -31.87 -56.86 10.06
C GLY A 90 -31.05 -57.42 11.23
N GLY A 91 -31.52 -57.24 12.47
CA GLY A 91 -30.89 -57.85 13.66
C GLY A 91 -29.59 -57.19 14.16
N THR A 92 -29.11 -56.12 13.54
CA THR A 92 -27.97 -55.34 14.03
C THR A 92 -28.32 -53.85 14.09
N HIS A 93 -27.68 -53.10 15.00
CA HIS A 93 -27.85 -51.64 15.08
C HIS A 93 -27.43 -50.89 13.82
N ARG A 94 -26.65 -51.53 12.94
CA ARG A 94 -26.16 -50.93 11.68
C ARG A 94 -27.18 -51.02 10.55
N SER A 95 -28.06 -52.03 10.56
CA SER A 95 -29.10 -52.23 9.56
C SER A 95 -30.07 -51.03 9.52
N GLY A 96 -30.46 -50.58 8.32
CA GLY A 96 -31.36 -49.44 8.13
C GLY A 96 -30.74 -48.05 8.34
N GLN A 97 -29.50 -47.94 8.81
CA GLN A 97 -28.79 -46.67 8.90
C GLN A 97 -28.34 -46.16 7.52
N GLY A 98 -28.15 -44.84 7.39
CA GLY A 98 -27.64 -44.21 6.16
C GLY A 98 -26.21 -44.66 5.81
N ALA A 99 -25.90 -44.73 4.52
CA ALA A 99 -24.62 -45.11 3.95
C ALA A 99 -24.29 -44.28 2.69
N PHE A 100 -23.03 -44.36 2.22
CA PHE A 100 -22.46 -43.67 1.05
C PHE A 100 -22.46 -42.12 1.05
N GLY A 101 -23.44 -41.46 1.65
CA GLY A 101 -23.54 -40.00 1.67
C GLY A 101 -22.44 -39.35 2.52
N ASN A 102 -21.95 -38.18 2.10
CA ASN A 102 -21.00 -37.39 2.88
C ASN A 102 -21.60 -36.81 4.17
N MET A 103 -22.93 -36.68 4.23
CA MET A 103 -23.67 -36.32 5.44
C MET A 103 -23.93 -37.50 6.37
N CYS A 104 -23.62 -38.74 5.95
CA CYS A 104 -23.89 -39.95 6.73
C CYS A 104 -22.69 -40.33 7.57
N ARG A 105 -22.93 -40.75 8.82
CA ARG A 105 -21.91 -41.33 9.69
C ARG A 105 -21.38 -42.62 9.05
N GLY A 106 -20.05 -42.70 8.86
CA GLY A 106 -19.39 -43.84 8.18
C GLY A 106 -19.56 -43.85 6.65
N GLY A 107 -20.14 -42.81 6.06
CA GLY A 107 -20.18 -42.61 4.61
C GLY A 107 -18.88 -42.06 4.03
N ARG A 108 -18.80 -41.95 2.70
CA ARG A 108 -17.59 -41.43 2.02
C ARG A 108 -17.56 -39.89 2.05
N MET A 109 -16.38 -39.31 2.13
CA MET A 109 -16.20 -37.86 2.00
C MET A 109 -16.49 -37.37 0.56
N PHE A 110 -17.03 -36.16 0.41
CA PHE A 110 -17.12 -35.51 -0.90
C PHE A 110 -15.72 -35.07 -1.39
N ALA A 111 -15.42 -35.31 -2.67
CA ALA A 111 -14.10 -35.05 -3.27
C ALA A 111 -12.92 -35.61 -2.43
N PRO A 112 -12.84 -36.94 -2.25
CA PRO A 112 -11.80 -37.56 -1.43
C PRO A 112 -10.40 -37.22 -1.96
N THR A 113 -9.44 -37.03 -1.05
CA THR A 113 -8.05 -36.74 -1.41
C THR A 113 -7.49 -37.85 -2.29
N LYS A 114 -6.88 -37.46 -3.41
CA LYS A 114 -6.35 -38.39 -4.41
C LYS A 114 -4.82 -38.36 -4.43
N PRO A 115 -4.15 -39.50 -4.64
CA PRO A 115 -2.70 -39.56 -4.66
C PRO A 115 -2.11 -38.74 -5.81
N TRP A 116 -2.81 -38.66 -6.96
CA TRP A 116 -2.39 -37.89 -8.14
C TRP A 116 -2.60 -36.37 -8.04
N ARG A 117 -2.92 -35.83 -6.85
CA ARG A 117 -2.88 -34.38 -6.63
C ARG A 117 -1.50 -33.85 -7.03
N ARG A 118 -1.42 -32.67 -7.66
CA ARG A 118 -0.14 -32.06 -8.02
C ARG A 118 0.60 -31.51 -6.79
N TRP A 119 1.37 -32.38 -6.14
CA TRP A 119 2.22 -32.06 -4.97
C TRP A 119 3.45 -31.24 -5.39
N HIS A 120 4.17 -31.73 -6.40
CA HIS A 120 5.43 -31.17 -6.84
C HIS A 120 5.26 -30.00 -7.81
N ARG A 121 6.19 -29.04 -7.72
CA ARG A 121 6.25 -27.81 -8.51
C ARG A 121 7.64 -27.65 -9.13
N LYS A 122 7.66 -27.59 -10.46
CA LYS A 122 8.85 -27.23 -11.24
C LYS A 122 9.09 -25.73 -11.08
N ILE A 123 10.34 -25.36 -10.81
CA ILE A 123 10.75 -23.97 -10.64
C ILE A 123 11.91 -23.72 -11.59
N ASN A 124 11.88 -22.57 -12.26
CA ASN A 124 12.91 -22.18 -13.21
C ASN A 124 14.27 -22.06 -12.50
N VAL A 125 15.31 -22.62 -13.12
CA VAL A 125 16.67 -22.66 -12.54
C VAL A 125 17.18 -21.25 -12.25
N ASN A 126 16.96 -20.29 -13.16
CA ASN A 126 17.37 -18.90 -12.96
C ASN A 126 16.61 -18.22 -11.81
N GLN A 127 15.32 -18.51 -11.61
CA GLN A 127 14.56 -18.00 -10.47
C GLN A 127 15.08 -18.58 -9.14
N LYS A 128 15.37 -19.89 -9.10
CA LYS A 128 16.02 -20.51 -7.92
C LYS A 128 17.36 -19.83 -7.61
N ARG A 129 18.20 -19.66 -8.63
CA ARG A 129 19.52 -19.01 -8.47
C ARG A 129 19.38 -17.55 -8.02
N TYR A 130 18.40 -16.81 -8.53
CA TYR A 130 18.09 -15.45 -8.07
C TYR A 130 17.75 -15.45 -6.58
N ALA A 131 16.79 -16.29 -6.16
CA ALA A 131 16.39 -16.40 -4.75
C ALA A 131 17.58 -16.76 -3.84
N MET A 132 18.44 -17.68 -4.27
CA MET A 132 19.66 -18.05 -3.53
C MET A 132 20.57 -16.85 -3.33
N VAL A 133 20.86 -16.11 -4.40
CA VAL A 133 21.74 -14.93 -4.35
C VAL A 133 21.13 -13.82 -3.50
N SER A 134 19.82 -13.58 -3.60
CA SER A 134 19.12 -12.63 -2.72
C SER A 134 19.19 -13.03 -1.25
N ALA A 135 19.09 -14.32 -0.93
CA ALA A 135 19.18 -14.82 0.43
C ALA A 135 20.61 -14.66 0.98
N ILE A 136 21.65 -14.95 0.20
CA ILE A 136 23.06 -14.76 0.58
C ILE A 136 23.36 -13.28 0.81
N ALA A 137 22.94 -12.39 -0.10
CA ALA A 137 23.14 -10.95 0.08
C ALA A 137 22.52 -10.42 1.37
N ALA A 138 21.35 -10.93 1.74
CA ALA A 138 20.67 -10.53 2.97
C ALA A 138 21.38 -10.97 4.26
N THR A 139 22.23 -12.02 4.24
CA THR A 139 22.97 -12.45 5.44
C THR A 139 24.11 -11.50 5.80
N GLY A 140 24.60 -10.71 4.84
CA GLY A 140 25.58 -9.66 5.08
C GLY A 140 24.99 -8.34 5.58
N VAL A 141 23.67 -8.23 5.75
CA VAL A 141 23.01 -7.00 6.19
C VAL A 141 22.53 -7.15 7.64
N PRO A 142 23.18 -6.49 8.62
CA PRO A 142 22.85 -6.64 10.04
C PRO A 142 21.37 -6.39 10.36
N ALA A 143 20.78 -5.35 9.76
CA ALA A 143 19.38 -5.00 10.00
C ALA A 143 18.41 -6.13 9.60
N LEU A 144 18.68 -6.83 8.49
CA LEU A 144 17.83 -7.95 8.06
C LEU A 144 18.00 -9.15 8.97
N VAL A 145 19.23 -9.43 9.42
CA VAL A 145 19.53 -10.52 10.35
C VAL A 145 18.87 -10.30 11.71
N MET A 146 18.99 -9.09 12.27
CA MET A 146 18.33 -8.71 13.52
C MET A 146 16.81 -8.71 13.39
N SER A 147 16.25 -8.23 12.26
CA SER A 147 14.79 -8.20 12.05
C SER A 147 14.14 -9.59 12.06
N LYS A 148 14.92 -10.63 11.76
CA LYS A 148 14.47 -12.02 11.82
C LYS A 148 14.39 -12.56 13.26
N GLY A 149 15.06 -11.89 14.20
CA GLY A 149 15.12 -12.29 15.60
C GLY A 149 16.46 -12.90 16.01
N HIS A 150 17.50 -12.82 15.17
CA HIS A 150 18.83 -13.29 15.56
C HIS A 150 19.53 -12.30 16.51
N MET A 151 20.13 -12.82 17.59
CA MET A 151 20.83 -12.03 18.60
C MET A 151 22.29 -11.80 18.18
N VAL A 152 22.53 -10.80 17.32
CA VAL A 152 23.86 -10.53 16.70
C VAL A 152 24.51 -9.22 17.18
N GLN A 153 24.05 -8.63 18.28
CA GLN A 153 24.51 -7.33 18.77
C GLN A 153 25.97 -7.33 19.22
N GLU A 154 26.44 -8.46 19.78
CA GLU A 154 27.80 -8.56 20.31
C GLU A 154 28.82 -9.09 19.28
N ILE A 155 28.34 -9.53 18.11
CA ILE A 155 29.17 -10.09 17.04
C ILE A 155 29.97 -8.97 16.38
N PRO A 156 31.27 -9.15 16.12
CA PRO A 156 32.14 -8.06 15.70
C PRO A 156 31.82 -7.53 14.30
N GLU A 157 31.49 -8.41 13.34
CA GLU A 157 31.10 -8.00 11.99
C GLU A 157 30.21 -9.02 11.27
N LEU A 158 29.51 -8.54 10.23
CA LEU A 158 28.70 -9.33 9.31
C LEU A 158 29.07 -8.95 7.87
N PRO A 159 29.23 -9.93 6.95
CA PRO A 159 29.20 -11.37 7.18
C PRO A 159 30.39 -11.85 8.02
N LEU A 160 30.15 -12.79 8.94
CA LEU A 160 31.21 -13.32 9.81
C LEU A 160 32.01 -14.41 9.09
N VAL A 161 33.32 -14.20 8.97
CA VAL A 161 34.26 -15.15 8.33
C VAL A 161 35.27 -15.63 9.36
N VAL A 162 35.53 -16.93 9.39
CA VAL A 162 36.35 -17.61 10.40
C VAL A 162 37.38 -18.51 9.73
N ASP A 163 38.50 -18.74 10.40
CA ASP A 163 39.58 -19.61 9.92
C ASP A 163 39.08 -21.04 9.60
N ASP A 164 39.72 -21.69 8.63
CA ASP A 164 39.34 -23.04 8.19
C ASP A 164 39.58 -24.13 9.24
N LYS A 165 40.36 -23.85 10.30
CA LYS A 165 40.57 -24.76 11.45
C LYS A 165 39.26 -25.21 12.10
N VAL A 166 38.19 -24.41 12.01
CA VAL A 166 36.87 -24.74 12.55
C VAL A 166 36.27 -25.99 11.86
N GLN A 167 36.69 -26.31 10.64
CA GLN A 167 36.25 -27.50 9.90
C GLN A 167 36.76 -28.81 10.51
N GLU A 168 37.89 -28.77 11.23
CA GLU A 168 38.55 -29.95 11.83
C GLU A 168 37.93 -30.36 13.17
N TYR A 169 36.97 -29.59 13.70
CA TYR A 169 36.35 -29.88 15.00
C TYR A 169 35.55 -31.18 14.99
N SER A 170 36.05 -32.17 15.73
CA SER A 170 35.40 -33.47 15.92
C SER A 170 34.47 -33.52 17.15
N LYS A 171 34.76 -32.71 18.18
CA LYS A 171 34.03 -32.74 19.47
C LYS A 171 33.07 -31.56 19.59
N THR A 172 31.86 -31.81 20.13
CA THR A 172 30.89 -30.75 20.48
C THR A 172 31.48 -29.69 21.38
N LYS A 173 32.28 -30.12 22.36
CA LYS A 173 32.82 -29.22 23.36
C LYS A 173 33.63 -28.11 22.70
N GLN A 174 34.42 -28.44 21.68
CA GLN A 174 35.18 -27.48 20.88
C GLN A 174 34.24 -26.50 20.15
N ALA A 175 33.23 -27.01 19.44
CA ALA A 175 32.24 -26.20 18.73
C ALA A 175 31.45 -25.26 19.65
N VAL A 176 31.06 -25.71 20.84
CA VAL A 176 30.34 -24.89 21.82
C VAL A 176 31.23 -23.81 22.41
N ILE A 177 32.48 -24.14 22.75
CA ILE A 177 33.48 -23.15 23.23
C ILE A 177 33.68 -22.07 22.15
N PHE A 178 33.83 -22.49 20.91
CA PHE A 178 33.95 -21.60 19.76
C PHE A 178 32.74 -20.65 19.61
N LEU A 179 31.52 -21.18 19.61
CA LEU A 179 30.30 -20.37 19.47
C LEU A 179 30.10 -19.39 20.63
N ARG A 180 30.53 -19.75 21.85
CA ARG A 180 30.54 -18.85 23.01
C ARG A 180 31.55 -17.72 22.82
N ARG A 181 32.77 -18.03 22.37
CA ARG A 181 33.83 -17.03 22.13
C ARG A 181 33.44 -16.01 21.06
N ILE A 182 32.81 -16.47 19.98
CA ILE A 182 32.28 -15.63 18.90
C ILE A 182 31.01 -14.87 19.30
N LYS A 183 30.47 -15.14 20.49
CA LYS A 183 29.24 -14.53 21.02
C LYS A 183 27.99 -14.86 20.20
N ALA A 184 28.03 -15.94 19.41
CA ALA A 184 26.87 -16.50 18.71
C ALA A 184 26.02 -17.40 19.62
N TRP A 185 26.49 -17.72 20.83
CA TRP A 185 25.79 -18.62 21.76
C TRP A 185 24.45 -18.07 22.25
N ALA A 186 24.30 -16.74 22.37
CA ALA A 186 23.05 -16.11 22.78
C ALA A 186 21.87 -16.44 21.84
N ASP A 187 22.17 -16.72 20.57
CA ASP A 187 21.19 -17.09 19.54
C ASP A 187 20.72 -18.56 19.65
N ILE A 188 21.48 -19.40 20.37
CA ILE A 188 21.31 -20.86 20.44
C ILE A 188 20.75 -21.23 21.82
N GLN A 189 19.44 -21.08 22.03
CA GLN A 189 18.81 -21.57 23.25
C GLN A 189 18.48 -23.09 23.19
N LYS A 190 18.93 -23.80 24.24
CA LYS A 190 18.57 -25.15 24.74
C LYS A 190 19.16 -26.40 24.06
N GLY A 191 20.14 -27.03 24.72
CA GLY A 191 20.49 -28.47 24.59
C GLY A 191 21.85 -28.75 23.95
N LEU A 192 22.64 -29.72 24.47
CA LEU A 192 23.98 -30.05 23.98
C LEU A 192 24.06 -31.52 23.55
N THR A 193 24.54 -31.83 22.33
CA THR A 193 25.23 -33.09 21.95
C THR A 193 25.87 -32.96 20.54
N LYS A 194 26.68 -33.95 20.09
CA LYS A 194 27.93 -33.89 19.27
C LYS A 194 28.12 -32.95 18.02
N ALA A 195 29.37 -32.46 17.91
CA ALA A 195 29.99 -31.52 16.95
C ALA A 195 29.20 -30.22 16.68
N PHE A 196 28.61 -30.05 15.49
CA PHE A 196 27.72 -28.92 15.15
C PHE A 196 26.30 -29.38 14.74
N ARG A 197 26.16 -30.59 14.18
CA ARG A 197 24.86 -31.12 13.68
C ARG A 197 23.83 -31.33 14.79
N ASN A 198 24.29 -31.55 16.00
CA ASN A 198 23.44 -31.88 17.13
C ASN A 198 23.40 -30.73 18.17
N ILE A 199 23.92 -29.57 17.79
CA ILE A 199 23.60 -28.32 18.46
C ILE A 199 22.22 -27.89 17.93
N PRO A 200 21.20 -27.77 18.79
CA PRO A 200 19.84 -27.42 18.39
C PRO A 200 19.82 -26.01 17.79
N GLY A 201 19.09 -25.84 16.69
CA GLY A 201 19.02 -24.57 15.96
C GLY A 201 20.18 -24.31 14.99
N VAL A 202 21.26 -25.10 15.04
CA VAL A 202 22.40 -24.98 14.13
C VAL A 202 22.23 -25.88 12.91
N ASP A 203 22.38 -25.31 11.72
CA ASP A 203 22.40 -26.06 10.46
C ASP A 203 23.78 -25.99 9.80
N LEU A 204 24.29 -27.15 9.36
CA LEU A 204 25.45 -27.22 8.48
C LEU A 204 25.02 -27.27 7.01
N ILE A 205 25.77 -26.57 6.16
CA ILE A 205 25.57 -26.50 4.72
C ILE A 205 26.93 -26.38 4.02
N ASN A 206 27.11 -27.14 2.94
CA ASN A 206 28.25 -26.98 2.03
C ASN A 206 27.94 -25.88 0.98
N VAL A 207 28.91 -25.01 0.70
CA VAL A 207 28.83 -23.92 -0.29
C VAL A 207 28.43 -24.40 -1.68
N GLN A 208 28.88 -25.58 -2.10
CA GLN A 208 28.52 -26.14 -3.42
C GLN A 208 27.04 -26.52 -3.51
N LYS A 209 26.42 -26.86 -2.37
CA LYS A 209 25.04 -27.37 -2.26
C LYS A 209 24.21 -26.48 -1.33
N LEU A 210 24.30 -25.16 -1.51
CA LEU A 210 23.48 -24.22 -0.74
C LEU A 210 21.98 -24.43 -1.03
N ASN A 211 21.17 -24.41 0.03
CA ASN A 211 19.73 -24.64 -0.04
C ASN A 211 18.96 -23.41 0.45
N LEU A 212 17.98 -22.95 -0.34
CA LEU A 212 17.15 -21.80 0.00
C LEU A 212 16.33 -22.03 1.27
N LEU A 213 15.82 -23.24 1.48
CA LEU A 213 15.01 -23.57 2.66
C LEU A 213 15.78 -23.40 3.97
N LYS A 214 17.11 -23.59 3.91
CA LYS A 214 17.98 -23.36 5.06
C LYS A 214 18.48 -21.92 5.15
N LEU A 215 18.76 -21.23 4.04
CA LEU A 215 19.20 -19.82 4.11
C LEU A 215 18.06 -18.85 4.44
N ALA A 216 16.84 -19.16 4.02
CA ALA A 216 15.65 -18.35 4.24
C ALA A 216 14.49 -19.22 4.77
N PRO A 217 14.61 -19.77 5.99
CA PRO A 217 13.52 -20.56 6.60
C PRO A 217 12.24 -19.73 6.68
N GLY A 218 11.13 -20.33 6.27
CA GLY A 218 9.82 -19.67 6.19
C GLY A 218 9.69 -18.67 5.04
N GLY A 219 10.67 -18.59 4.14
CA GLY A 219 10.68 -17.59 3.06
C GLY A 219 11.17 -16.21 3.50
N HIS A 220 11.61 -16.06 4.76
CA HIS A 220 12.17 -14.82 5.29
C HIS A 220 13.69 -14.80 5.14
N VAL A 221 14.21 -13.76 4.50
CA VAL A 221 15.66 -13.53 4.33
C VAL A 221 16.34 -13.09 5.63
N GLY A 222 17.67 -13.07 5.66
CA GLY A 222 18.43 -12.61 6.82
C GLY A 222 18.62 -13.68 7.91
N ARG A 223 18.98 -14.92 7.54
CA ARG A 223 19.48 -15.89 8.52
C ARG A 223 20.91 -15.50 8.94
N PHE A 224 21.25 -15.63 10.22
CA PHE A 224 22.63 -15.52 10.67
C PHE A 224 23.46 -16.70 10.13
N VAL A 225 24.54 -16.40 9.41
CA VAL A 225 25.41 -17.40 8.76
C VAL A 225 26.86 -17.09 9.09
N ILE A 226 27.58 -18.13 9.53
CA ILE A 226 29.02 -18.12 9.77
C ILE A 226 29.70 -18.81 8.58
N TRP A 227 30.69 -18.17 7.99
CA TRP A 227 31.45 -18.69 6.85
C TRP A 227 32.86 -19.09 7.25
N THR A 228 33.38 -20.19 6.71
CA THR A 228 34.82 -20.45 6.76
C THR A 228 35.53 -19.69 5.64
N GLN A 229 36.82 -19.40 5.81
CA GLN A 229 37.60 -18.62 4.85
C GLN A 229 37.60 -19.23 3.44
N SER A 230 37.84 -20.55 3.34
CA SER A 230 37.76 -21.29 2.08
C SER A 230 36.36 -21.23 1.46
N ALA A 231 35.31 -21.41 2.27
CA ALA A 231 33.91 -21.34 1.84
C ALA A 231 33.56 -19.96 1.28
N PHE A 232 34.03 -18.90 1.93
CA PHE A 232 33.78 -17.52 1.53
C PHE A 232 34.45 -17.18 0.19
N SER A 233 35.69 -17.64 0.01
CA SER A 233 36.44 -17.47 -1.23
C SER A 233 35.83 -18.24 -2.41
N GLN A 234 35.28 -19.44 -2.16
CA GLN A 234 34.62 -20.25 -3.17
C GLN A 234 33.32 -19.62 -3.72
N LEU A 235 32.68 -18.70 -3.00
CA LEU A 235 31.46 -18.02 -3.49
C LEU A 235 31.70 -17.23 -4.77
N ASP A 236 32.89 -16.63 -4.93
CA ASP A 236 33.24 -15.84 -6.10
C ASP A 236 33.40 -16.74 -7.35
N GLN A 237 33.98 -17.94 -7.19
CA GLN A 237 34.02 -18.94 -8.27
C GLN A 237 32.62 -19.47 -8.60
N LEU A 238 31.78 -19.67 -7.57
CA LEU A 238 30.48 -20.33 -7.72
C LEU A 238 29.39 -19.43 -8.31
N TYR A 239 29.42 -18.13 -8.03
CA TYR A 239 28.44 -17.16 -8.54
C TYR A 239 29.03 -16.13 -9.52
N GLY A 240 30.35 -15.95 -9.54
CA GLY A 240 31.04 -14.94 -10.35
C GLY A 240 30.81 -13.52 -9.83
N SER A 241 31.19 -12.57 -10.67
CA SER A 241 30.88 -11.15 -10.54
C SER A 241 30.08 -10.68 -11.76
N TRP A 242 29.55 -9.45 -11.76
CA TRP A 242 28.88 -8.92 -12.97
C TRP A 242 29.82 -8.82 -14.18
N ARG A 243 31.14 -8.74 -13.96
CA ARG A 243 32.17 -8.66 -15.02
C ARG A 243 32.65 -10.04 -15.47
N LYS A 244 32.75 -10.99 -14.53
CA LYS A 244 33.26 -12.35 -14.77
C LYS A 244 32.16 -13.36 -14.47
N THR A 245 31.73 -14.11 -15.48
CA THR A 245 30.71 -15.15 -15.32
C THR A 245 31.15 -16.24 -14.33
N ALA A 246 30.19 -16.95 -13.73
CA ALA A 246 30.49 -18.04 -12.81
C ALA A 246 31.25 -19.18 -13.51
N THR A 247 32.26 -19.75 -12.84
CA THR A 247 33.04 -20.88 -13.38
C THR A 247 32.31 -22.20 -13.15
N LEU A 248 31.79 -22.42 -11.93
CA LEU A 248 31.13 -23.68 -11.54
C LEU A 248 29.69 -23.79 -12.06
N LYS A 249 29.07 -22.69 -12.46
CA LYS A 249 27.68 -22.66 -12.95
C LYS A 249 27.63 -22.26 -14.41
N LYS A 250 27.41 -23.25 -15.28
CA LYS A 250 27.23 -23.04 -16.72
C LYS A 250 26.10 -22.02 -17.00
N GLY A 251 26.42 -21.05 -17.84
CA GLY A 251 25.48 -20.03 -18.34
C GLY A 251 24.86 -19.14 -17.27
N TYR A 252 25.55 -18.96 -16.13
CA TYR A 252 25.05 -18.14 -15.03
C TYR A 252 25.87 -16.85 -14.87
N ASN A 253 25.16 -15.76 -14.65
CA ASN A 253 25.72 -14.48 -14.21
C ASN A 253 24.82 -13.90 -13.10
N LEU A 254 25.38 -13.02 -12.28
CA LEU A 254 24.66 -12.34 -11.21
C LEU A 254 23.50 -11.48 -11.77
N PRO A 255 22.35 -11.44 -11.07
CA PRO A 255 21.25 -10.57 -11.47
C PRO A 255 21.67 -9.10 -11.38
N GLN A 256 21.34 -8.32 -12.40
CA GLN A 256 21.60 -6.88 -12.38
C GLN A 256 20.61 -6.16 -11.46
N PRO A 257 21.09 -5.24 -10.60
CA PRO A 257 20.22 -4.41 -9.80
C PRO A 257 19.45 -3.42 -10.69
N LYS A 258 18.14 -3.26 -10.45
CA LYS A 258 17.31 -2.29 -11.19
C LYS A 258 17.60 -0.84 -10.80
N MET A 259 18.01 -0.61 -9.56
CA MET A 259 18.42 0.69 -9.04
C MET A 259 19.89 0.60 -8.64
N ALA A 260 20.73 1.49 -9.15
CA ALA A 260 22.14 1.56 -8.78
C ALA A 260 22.31 2.08 -7.33
N ASN A 261 21.56 3.13 -6.97
CA ASN A 261 21.48 3.66 -5.61
C ASN A 261 20.09 3.41 -5.04
N THR A 262 20.01 2.72 -3.89
CA THR A 262 18.75 2.42 -3.18
C THR A 262 18.45 3.41 -2.06
N ASP A 263 19.36 4.34 -1.74
CA ASP A 263 19.13 5.39 -0.76
C ASP A 263 18.27 6.52 -1.37
N LEU A 264 16.96 6.32 -1.28
CA LEU A 264 15.98 7.30 -1.75
C LEU A 264 16.09 8.63 -0.98
N ALA A 265 16.45 8.60 0.30
CA ALA A 265 16.57 9.82 1.09
C ALA A 265 17.71 10.70 0.58
N ARG A 266 18.85 10.11 0.22
CA ARG A 266 19.95 10.83 -0.44
C ARG A 266 19.53 11.34 -1.82
N LEU A 267 18.87 10.53 -2.64
CA LEU A 267 18.42 10.96 -3.96
C LEU A 267 17.44 12.14 -3.86
N LEU A 268 16.43 12.07 -2.98
CA LEU A 268 15.46 13.15 -2.79
C LEU A 268 16.06 14.44 -2.21
N LYS A 269 17.18 14.32 -1.49
CA LYS A 269 17.91 15.46 -0.93
C LYS A 269 19.00 16.01 -1.85
N ALA A 270 19.24 15.37 -3.00
CA ALA A 270 20.27 15.79 -3.94
C ALA A 270 19.98 17.22 -4.46
N GLU A 271 21.02 18.04 -4.51
CA GLU A 271 20.91 19.47 -4.86
C GLU A 271 20.33 19.66 -6.25
N GLU A 272 20.68 18.76 -7.18
CA GLU A 272 20.20 18.77 -8.56
C GLU A 272 18.67 18.60 -8.62
N ILE A 273 18.11 17.76 -7.74
CA ILE A 273 16.65 17.59 -7.63
C ILE A 273 16.04 18.81 -6.93
N GLN A 274 16.60 19.23 -5.79
CA GLN A 274 16.05 20.33 -5.01
C GLN A 274 16.01 21.66 -5.78
N LYS A 275 16.98 21.93 -6.65
CA LYS A 275 17.05 23.13 -7.49
C LYS A 275 15.87 23.27 -8.45
N VAL A 276 15.30 22.14 -8.90
CA VAL A 276 14.19 22.11 -9.88
C VAL A 276 12.82 21.96 -9.19
N LEU A 277 12.79 21.52 -7.93
CA LEU A 277 11.53 21.28 -7.22
C LEU A 277 10.75 22.57 -6.94
N ARG A 278 9.43 22.48 -7.11
CA ARG A 278 8.49 23.53 -6.71
C ARG A 278 8.30 23.49 -5.19
N LYS A 279 7.96 24.64 -4.60
CA LYS A 279 7.62 24.73 -3.17
C LYS A 279 6.49 23.75 -2.80
N PRO A 280 6.62 22.96 -1.73
CA PRO A 280 5.58 22.02 -1.29
C PRO A 280 4.27 22.74 -0.94
N LYS A 281 3.14 22.23 -1.45
CA LYS A 281 1.80 22.70 -1.06
C LYS A 281 1.34 21.94 0.18
N LYS A 282 1.48 22.53 1.36
CA LYS A 282 1.10 21.93 2.65
C LYS A 282 -0.36 22.19 3.07
N VAL A 283 -1.16 22.81 2.20
CA VAL A 283 -2.55 23.16 2.51
C VAL A 283 -3.41 21.89 2.50
N VAL A 284 -3.92 21.50 3.68
CA VAL A 284 -4.88 20.39 3.82
C VAL A 284 -6.29 20.94 3.68
N TYR A 285 -6.95 20.60 2.57
CA TYR A 285 -8.36 20.95 2.37
C TYR A 285 -9.24 20.00 3.18
N ARG A 286 -9.72 20.49 4.32
CA ARG A 286 -10.70 19.75 5.13
C ARG A 286 -12.10 19.91 4.54
N ARG A 287 -12.93 18.86 4.66
CA ARG A 287 -14.34 18.95 4.32
C ARG A 287 -14.99 20.04 5.17
N VAL A 288 -15.41 21.12 4.53
CA VAL A 288 -16.14 22.20 5.20
C VAL A 288 -17.59 21.73 5.34
N LYS A 289 -18.11 21.68 6.57
CA LYS A 289 -19.54 21.45 6.80
C LYS A 289 -20.31 22.62 6.16
N LYS A 290 -21.23 22.31 5.25
CA LYS A 290 -22.12 23.33 4.69
C LYS A 290 -23.02 23.84 5.81
N LEU A 291 -22.75 25.05 6.28
CA LEU A 291 -23.59 25.73 7.26
C LEU A 291 -24.86 26.22 6.56
N ASN A 292 -26.02 26.00 7.17
CA ASN A 292 -27.27 26.56 6.65
C ASN A 292 -27.26 28.10 6.84
N PRO A 293 -27.30 28.91 5.77
CA PRO A 293 -27.22 30.37 5.88
C PRO A 293 -28.45 30.99 6.56
N LEU A 294 -29.61 30.35 6.49
CA LEU A 294 -30.83 30.90 7.09
C LEU A 294 -30.78 30.83 8.62
N SER A 295 -30.20 29.76 9.18
CA SER A 295 -30.00 29.61 10.62
C SER A 295 -28.66 30.17 11.12
N ASN A 296 -27.65 30.32 10.27
CA ASN A 296 -26.34 30.86 10.63
C ASN A 296 -26.08 32.22 9.96
N THR A 297 -26.16 33.29 10.75
CA THR A 297 -25.98 34.67 10.29
C THR A 297 -24.62 34.92 9.64
N ARG A 298 -23.53 34.38 10.19
CA ARG A 298 -22.18 34.55 9.63
C ARG A 298 -22.04 33.86 8.28
N ALA A 299 -22.64 32.68 8.12
CA ALA A 299 -22.69 31.99 6.83
C ALA A 299 -23.49 32.79 5.80
N MET A 300 -24.62 33.40 6.20
CA MET A 300 -25.38 34.29 5.32
C MET A 300 -24.60 35.52 4.91
N LEU A 301 -23.90 36.16 5.86
CA LEU A 301 -23.12 37.37 5.59
C LEU A 301 -21.92 37.08 4.69
N LYS A 302 -21.28 35.92 4.85
CA LYS A 302 -20.20 35.47 3.97
C LYS A 302 -20.66 35.25 2.53
N LEU A 303 -21.91 34.82 2.33
CA LEU A 303 -22.50 34.60 1.01
C LEU A 303 -23.12 35.87 0.42
N ASN A 304 -23.81 36.66 1.24
CA ASN A 304 -24.50 37.87 0.86
C ASN A 304 -24.41 38.94 1.97
N PRO A 305 -23.44 39.87 1.87
CA PRO A 305 -23.27 40.96 2.82
C PRO A 305 -24.48 41.91 2.91
N TYR A 306 -25.25 42.06 1.82
CA TYR A 306 -26.40 42.97 1.76
C TYR A 306 -27.54 42.59 2.70
N VAL A 307 -27.59 41.33 3.14
CA VAL A 307 -28.57 40.86 4.14
C VAL A 307 -28.45 41.60 5.47
N ALA A 308 -27.26 42.07 5.84
CA ALA A 308 -27.08 42.91 7.04
C ALA A 308 -27.91 44.19 6.96
N VAL A 309 -27.87 44.85 5.80
CA VAL A 309 -28.59 46.10 5.54
C VAL A 309 -30.10 45.85 5.54
N LEU A 310 -30.54 44.80 4.85
CA LEU A 310 -31.96 44.42 4.78
C LEU A 310 -32.52 44.04 6.15
N LYS A 311 -31.81 43.21 6.93
CA LYS A 311 -32.24 42.84 8.30
C LYS A 311 -32.30 44.07 9.20
N ARG A 312 -31.31 44.97 9.14
CA ARG A 312 -31.32 46.21 9.93
C ARG A 312 -32.50 47.10 9.55
N LYS A 313 -32.76 47.29 8.25
CA LYS A 313 -33.93 48.05 7.76
C LYS A 313 -35.23 47.42 8.24
N ALA A 314 -35.37 46.10 8.14
CA ALA A 314 -36.56 45.38 8.60
C ALA A 314 -36.78 45.50 10.12
N ILE A 315 -35.72 45.42 10.93
CA ILE A 315 -35.78 45.62 12.38
C ILE A 315 -36.23 47.05 12.71
N LEU A 316 -35.65 48.05 12.04
CA LEU A 316 -36.06 49.45 12.26
C LEU A 316 -37.53 49.68 11.87
N THR A 317 -37.96 49.10 10.75
CA THR A 317 -39.37 49.16 10.32
C THR A 317 -40.29 48.46 11.33
N SER A 318 -39.92 47.30 11.86
CA SER A 318 -40.76 46.55 12.80
C SER A 318 -40.86 47.24 14.17
N ILE A 319 -39.77 47.83 14.66
CA ILE A 319 -39.78 48.68 15.87
C ILE A 319 -40.74 49.85 15.66
N LYS A 320 -40.63 50.54 14.51
CA LYS A 320 -41.53 51.65 14.17
C LYS A 320 -43.00 51.22 14.15
N SER A 321 -43.32 50.08 13.56
CA SER A 321 -44.69 49.55 13.52
C SER A 321 -45.20 49.10 14.90
N LYS A 322 -44.34 48.54 15.76
CA LYS A 322 -44.71 48.21 17.15
C LYS A 322 -45.05 49.46 17.95
N ILE A 323 -44.16 50.46 17.93
CA ILE A 323 -44.38 51.76 18.57
C ILE A 323 -45.72 52.36 18.11
N SER A 324 -45.98 52.36 16.80
CA SER A 324 -47.25 52.87 16.26
C SER A 324 -48.47 52.08 16.74
N ARG A 325 -48.37 50.76 16.90
CA ARG A 325 -49.46 49.92 17.42
C ARG A 325 -49.68 50.17 18.92
N ASP A 326 -48.59 50.26 19.68
CA ASP A 326 -48.62 50.50 21.13
C ASP A 326 -49.22 51.89 21.42
N GLU A 327 -48.87 52.91 20.62
CA GLU A 327 -49.49 54.25 20.66
C GLU A 327 -51.01 54.18 20.40
N LEU A 328 -51.46 53.37 19.44
CA LEU A 328 -52.89 53.21 19.13
C LEU A 328 -53.65 52.44 20.23
N LEU A 329 -53.04 51.39 20.79
CA LEU A 329 -53.62 50.62 21.89
C LEU A 329 -53.68 51.44 23.19
N ALA A 330 -52.65 52.24 23.48
CA ALA A 330 -52.63 53.17 24.61
C ALA A 330 -53.77 54.20 24.51
N LYS A 331 -53.94 54.81 23.32
CA LYS A 331 -55.08 55.70 23.04
C LYS A 331 -56.44 55.03 23.24
N LYS A 332 -56.60 53.78 22.80
CA LYS A 332 -57.85 53.01 22.98
C LYS A 332 -58.10 52.62 24.43
N ARG A 333 -57.06 52.42 25.23
CA ARG A 333 -57.15 52.05 26.66
C ARG A 333 -57.23 53.27 27.60
N GLY A 334 -57.25 54.49 27.05
CA GLY A 334 -57.29 55.72 27.85
C GLY A 334 -56.04 55.99 28.69
N ILE A 335 -54.98 55.21 28.51
CA ILE A 335 -53.70 55.38 29.21
C ILE A 335 -52.85 56.31 28.33
N ALA A 336 -52.50 57.49 28.84
CA ALA A 336 -51.59 58.40 28.16
C ALA A 336 -50.25 57.68 27.90
N PRO A 337 -49.68 57.74 26.69
CA PRO A 337 -48.38 57.12 26.43
C PRO A 337 -47.36 57.72 27.41
N PRO A 338 -46.50 56.90 28.07
CA PRO A 338 -45.50 57.42 28.99
C PRO A 338 -44.66 58.49 28.28
N SER A 339 -44.59 59.67 28.87
CA SER A 339 -43.91 60.86 28.31
C SER A 339 -42.37 60.71 28.27
N ASP A 340 -41.84 59.57 28.67
CA ASP A 340 -40.40 59.38 28.85
C ASP A 340 -39.70 58.74 27.63
N LYS A 341 -39.05 59.65 26.90
CA LYS A 341 -37.70 59.54 26.34
C LYS A 341 -37.44 58.43 25.33
N THR A 342 -37.87 58.67 24.08
CA THR A 342 -37.07 58.48 22.84
C THR A 342 -37.87 58.93 21.61
N ALA A 343 -39.15 58.58 21.54
CA ALA A 343 -40.02 58.86 20.38
C ALA A 343 -40.24 60.37 20.12
N VAL A 344 -40.37 61.19 21.16
CA VAL A 344 -40.52 62.66 21.03
C VAL A 344 -39.21 63.33 20.59
N LYS A 345 -38.05 62.85 21.08
CA LYS A 345 -36.72 63.30 20.63
C LYS A 345 -36.50 62.93 19.16
N GLU A 346 -36.88 61.73 18.73
CA GLU A 346 -36.79 61.31 17.32
C GLU A 346 -37.68 62.15 16.41
N LYS A 347 -38.94 62.44 16.78
CA LYS A 347 -39.83 63.32 15.99
C LYS A 347 -39.24 64.73 15.83
N LYS A 348 -38.71 65.33 16.90
CA LYS A 348 -38.01 66.64 16.83
C LYS A 348 -36.75 66.59 15.97
N LEU A 349 -35.94 65.53 16.10
CA LEU A 349 -34.68 65.39 15.35
C LEU A 349 -34.92 65.06 13.87
N ALA A 350 -35.96 64.31 13.53
CA ALA A 350 -36.39 64.05 12.16
C ALA A 350 -36.90 65.32 11.48
N ALA A 351 -37.66 66.17 12.19
CA ALA A 351 -38.09 67.48 11.70
C ALA A 351 -36.90 68.42 11.44
N ARG A 352 -35.91 68.44 12.35
CA ARG A 352 -34.65 69.19 12.13
C ARG A 352 -33.86 68.67 10.92
N ARG A 353 -33.74 67.35 10.75
CA ARG A 353 -33.03 66.74 9.61
C ARG A 353 -33.74 66.97 8.28
N SER A 354 -35.07 66.92 8.23
CA SER A 354 -35.83 67.20 7.00
C SER A 354 -35.73 68.66 6.58
N ALA A 355 -35.76 69.59 7.54
CA ALA A 355 -35.51 71.01 7.28
C ALA A 355 -34.09 71.26 6.76
N ALA A 356 -33.08 70.61 7.35
CA ALA A 356 -31.70 70.70 6.88
C ALA A 356 -31.51 70.11 5.47
N LEU A 357 -32.13 68.97 5.15
CA LEU A 357 -32.08 68.35 3.82
C LEU A 357 -32.80 69.18 2.74
N LYS A 358 -33.88 69.89 3.09
CA LYS A 358 -34.53 70.85 2.19
C LYS A 358 -33.60 72.01 1.86
N LYS A 359 -32.96 72.62 2.87
CA LYS A 359 -31.96 73.68 2.67
C LYS A 359 -30.79 73.23 1.79
N VAL A 360 -30.27 72.02 1.98
CA VAL A 360 -29.17 71.48 1.14
C VAL A 360 -29.63 71.15 -0.29
N LYS A 361 -30.89 70.74 -0.51
CA LYS A 361 -31.45 70.54 -1.86
C LYS A 361 -31.69 71.86 -2.58
N GLU A 362 -32.12 72.90 -1.88
CA GLU A 362 -32.31 74.25 -2.42
C GLU A 362 -30.96 74.93 -2.74
N ALA A 363 -29.89 74.59 -1.99
CA ALA A 363 -28.55 75.12 -2.21
C ALA A 363 -27.73 74.40 -3.31
N LYS A 364 -28.24 73.33 -3.94
CA LYS A 364 -27.56 72.67 -5.08
C LYS A 364 -28.00 73.31 -6.41
N PRO A 365 -27.09 73.92 -7.20
CA PRO A 365 -27.45 74.48 -8.51
C PRO A 365 -27.90 73.39 -9.49
N LYS A 366 -28.96 73.68 -10.26
CA LYS A 366 -29.46 72.82 -11.35
C LYS A 366 -28.41 72.75 -12.46
N VAL A 367 -27.70 71.64 -12.60
CA VAL A 367 -26.85 71.37 -13.76
C VAL A 367 -27.75 71.04 -14.96
N ALA A 368 -27.58 71.79 -16.05
CA ALA A 368 -28.31 71.63 -17.31
C ALA A 368 -28.02 70.26 -17.97
N LYS A 369 -29.06 69.65 -18.57
CA LYS A 369 -28.89 68.49 -19.46
C LYS A 369 -28.18 68.95 -20.74
N PRO A 370 -27.12 68.27 -21.21
CA PRO A 370 -26.50 68.60 -22.48
C PRO A 370 -27.42 68.22 -23.66
N PRO A 371 -27.40 69.00 -24.76
CA PRO A 371 -28.26 68.78 -25.94
C PRO A 371 -27.85 67.53 -26.73
N LYS A 372 -28.84 66.85 -27.31
CA LYS A 372 -28.66 65.70 -28.22
C LYS A 372 -28.03 66.16 -29.54
N PRO A 373 -26.99 65.50 -30.07
CA PRO A 373 -26.51 65.76 -31.42
C PRO A 373 -27.50 65.25 -32.47
N ALA A 374 -27.65 66.04 -33.53
CA ALA A 374 -28.61 65.87 -34.63
C ALA A 374 -28.32 64.64 -35.50
N VAL A 375 -29.38 64.02 -36.00
CA VAL A 375 -29.36 62.92 -36.98
C VAL A 375 -29.56 63.51 -38.39
N ALA A 376 -28.65 63.21 -39.32
CA ALA A 376 -28.95 63.23 -40.75
C ALA A 376 -28.12 62.19 -41.54
N LYS A 377 -28.78 61.04 -41.77
CA LYS A 377 -28.75 60.08 -42.91
C LYS A 377 -27.44 59.87 -43.70
N LYS A 378 -26.95 58.61 -43.71
CA LYS A 378 -26.96 57.70 -44.88
C LYS A 378 -26.44 56.30 -44.52
N GLU A 379 -26.80 55.36 -45.39
CA GLU A 379 -26.75 53.90 -45.29
C GLU A 379 -25.37 53.33 -44.91
N GLY A 380 -25.35 52.13 -44.30
CA GLY A 380 -24.10 51.46 -43.97
C GLY A 380 -24.30 50.06 -43.43
N GLU A 381 -24.03 49.09 -44.31
CA GLU A 381 -23.85 47.67 -44.06
C GLU A 381 -22.95 47.36 -42.85
N HIS A 382 -23.25 46.26 -42.17
CA HIS A 382 -22.34 45.67 -41.18
C HIS A 382 -21.23 44.85 -41.86
N LYS A 383 -19.95 45.18 -41.64
CA LYS A 383 -18.86 44.20 -41.53
C LYS A 383 -17.57 44.75 -40.88
N LYS A 384 -17.23 44.12 -39.72
CA LYS A 384 -15.92 43.62 -39.22
C LYS A 384 -14.66 44.49 -39.46
N PHE A 385 -13.72 44.65 -38.51
CA PHE A 385 -12.83 43.56 -38.11
C PHE A 385 -12.06 43.81 -36.81
N ASN A 386 -11.78 42.67 -36.19
CA ASN A 386 -11.22 42.34 -34.89
C ASN A 386 -9.68 42.40 -34.86
N ARG A 387 -9.05 42.62 -33.70
CA ARG A 387 -7.74 41.99 -33.41
C ARG A 387 -7.68 41.46 -31.98
N ARG A 388 -7.47 40.14 -31.91
CA ARG A 388 -7.38 39.24 -30.75
C ARG A 388 -6.00 39.27 -30.11
N ARG A 389 -5.93 38.88 -28.82
CA ARG A 389 -5.19 37.68 -28.31
C ARG A 389 -5.63 37.42 -26.84
N LYS A 390 -6.46 36.40 -26.57
CA LYS A 390 -6.18 34.97 -26.20
C LYS A 390 -5.89 34.78 -24.68
N THR A 391 -6.87 34.45 -23.81
CA THR A 391 -7.47 33.12 -23.42
C THR A 391 -6.55 32.27 -22.52
N PRO A 392 -7.02 31.32 -21.63
CA PRO A 392 -8.24 30.46 -21.76
C PRO A 392 -8.97 30.16 -20.40
N ALA A 393 -10.05 29.40 -20.23
CA ALA A 393 -11.19 28.87 -21.00
C ALA A 393 -12.04 28.04 -19.99
N ALA A 394 -13.37 27.99 -20.14
CA ALA A 394 -14.18 26.78 -19.92
C ALA A 394 -15.62 26.99 -20.43
N LYS A 395 -15.89 26.39 -21.60
CA LYS A 395 -17.20 26.26 -22.26
C LYS A 395 -17.85 24.93 -21.86
N LYS A 396 -19.19 24.91 -21.86
CA LYS A 396 -20.08 23.93 -22.50
C LYS A 396 -21.38 24.71 -22.77
N ALA A 397 -22.11 24.61 -23.87
CA ALA A 397 -22.23 23.60 -24.92
C ALA A 397 -22.86 24.23 -26.18
N ALA A 398 -22.62 23.64 -27.36
CA ALA A 398 -23.54 23.60 -28.50
C ALA A 398 -23.00 22.62 -29.57
N GLY A 399 -23.89 22.02 -30.38
CA GLY A 399 -23.64 20.98 -31.41
C GLY A 399 -22.65 21.36 -32.53
N LEU A 400 -22.41 20.60 -33.61
CA LEU A 400 -23.19 19.60 -34.35
C LEU A 400 -22.30 19.00 -35.49
N LYS A 401 -22.66 17.80 -36.00
CA LYS A 401 -22.35 17.16 -37.33
C LYS A 401 -20.91 16.64 -37.60
N ALA A 402 -20.71 15.32 -37.78
CA ALA A 402 -20.76 14.48 -39.00
C ALA A 402 -19.47 14.63 -39.86
N VAL A 403 -18.78 13.62 -40.42
CA VAL A 403 -19.16 12.39 -41.15
C VAL A 403 -17.96 11.41 -41.15
N ALA A 404 -18.24 10.11 -41.30
CA ALA A 404 -17.48 9.11 -42.09
C ALA A 404 -16.96 7.84 -41.36
N SER A 405 -17.53 6.72 -41.81
CA SER A 405 -16.89 5.44 -42.14
C SER A 405 -16.92 4.26 -41.15
N LEU A 406 -17.59 3.21 -41.65
CA LEU A 406 -17.29 1.77 -41.55
C LEU A 406 -17.61 1.04 -40.22
N LYS A 407 -18.79 0.40 -40.19
CA LYS A 407 -18.99 -0.85 -39.44
C LYS A 407 -19.75 -1.86 -40.29
N LYS A 408 -19.11 -3.02 -40.51
CA LYS A 408 -19.67 -4.23 -41.11
C LYS A 408 -20.82 -4.79 -40.25
N PRO A 409 -21.83 -5.47 -40.82
CA PRO A 409 -22.83 -6.23 -40.09
C PRO A 409 -22.41 -7.71 -39.96
N VAL A 410 -22.76 -8.35 -38.83
CA VAL A 410 -22.68 -9.80 -38.60
C VAL A 410 -23.92 -10.20 -37.78
N PRO A 411 -24.54 -11.37 -38.03
CA PRO A 411 -25.97 -11.46 -38.28
C PRO A 411 -26.81 -11.95 -37.09
N THR A 412 -28.13 -11.82 -37.28
CA THR A 412 -29.19 -12.43 -36.48
C THR A 412 -29.21 -13.95 -36.66
N GLU A 413 -29.01 -14.70 -35.58
CA GLU A 413 -29.39 -16.11 -35.48
C GLU A 413 -30.52 -16.30 -34.47
N THR A 414 -31.59 -16.87 -35.02
CA THR A 414 -32.65 -17.71 -34.45
C THR A 414 -32.34 -18.38 -33.11
N THR A 415 -33.34 -18.39 -32.23
CA THR A 415 -33.53 -19.50 -31.27
C THR A 415 -34.82 -20.22 -31.60
N PRO A 416 -34.81 -21.56 -31.57
CA PRO A 416 -35.95 -22.31 -31.08
C PRO A 416 -35.56 -23.07 -29.80
N LYS A 417 -36.39 -22.94 -28.77
CA LYS A 417 -36.40 -23.89 -27.65
C LYS A 417 -37.08 -25.19 -28.11
N LYS A 418 -36.41 -26.31 -27.89
CA LYS A 418 -36.96 -27.39 -27.08
C LYS A 418 -36.33 -27.28 -25.69
#